data_AF-A0A537ZWP3-F1
#
_entry.id   AF-A0A537ZWP3-F1
#
_cell.length_a   1.000
_cell.length_b   1.000
_cell.length_c   1.000
_cell.angle_alpha   90.00
_cell.angle_beta   90.00
_cell.angle_gamma   90.00
#
_symmetry.space_group_name_H-M   'P 1'
#
loop_
_entity.id
_entity.type
_entity.pdbx_description
1 polymer ?
#
loop_
_entity_poly.entity_id
_entity_poly.type
_entity_poly.pdbx_seq_one_letter_code
_entity_poly.pdbx_strand_id
1 'polypeptide(L)'
;MSTVAIVLIVIGAVIVIALLAAALRRERERKLDDRRQIATEHREEAASRRLGAQREAAAADEQAARARREAAEAEERSRAAKRQQETARAHAEHAAEIDPDAESRDDRDPSTSPRRASR
;
A
#
# COMPACT_ATOMS: atom_id res chain seq x y z
N MET A 1 -23.31 79.90 -22.46
CA MET A 1 -23.42 78.43 -22.36
C MET A 1 -24.88 78.09 -22.11
N SER A 2 -25.58 77.58 -23.11
CA SER A 2 -27.02 77.30 -23.07
C SER A 2 -27.32 76.16 -22.11
N THR A 3 -28.25 76.34 -21.18
CA THR A 3 -28.68 75.38 -20.15
C THR A 3 -28.96 73.98 -20.71
N VAL A 4 -29.47 73.90 -21.95
CA VAL A 4 -29.72 72.66 -22.70
C VAL A 4 -28.45 71.82 -22.88
N ALA A 5 -27.31 72.44 -23.18
CA ALA A 5 -26.04 71.72 -23.38
C ALA A 5 -25.56 71.09 -22.06
N ILE A 6 -25.73 71.79 -20.94
CA ILE A 6 -25.38 71.28 -19.60
C ILE A 6 -26.26 70.07 -19.27
N VAL A 7 -27.57 70.15 -19.51
CA VAL A 7 -28.51 69.05 -19.22
C VAL A 7 -28.16 67.79 -20.02
N LEU A 8 -27.84 67.91 -21.32
CA LEU A 8 -27.46 66.77 -22.15
C LEU A 8 -26.17 66.09 -21.66
N ILE A 9 -25.18 66.87 -21.25
CA ILE A 9 -23.92 66.33 -20.70
C ILE A 9 -24.19 65.56 -19.41
N VAL A 10 -25.02 66.11 -18.51
CA VAL A 10 -25.37 65.44 -17.25
C VAL A 10 -26.09 64.12 -17.51
N ILE A 11 -27.07 64.09 -18.41
CA ILE A 11 -27.78 62.85 -18.78
C ILE A 11 -26.79 61.82 -19.36
N GLY A 12 -25.91 62.25 -20.28
CA GLY A 12 -24.86 61.39 -20.84
C GLY A 12 -23.95 60.83 -19.75
N ALA A 13 -23.50 61.66 -18.81
CA ALA A 13 -22.66 61.24 -17.70
C ALA A 13 -23.37 60.22 -16.79
N VAL A 14 -24.65 60.44 -16.47
CA VAL A 14 -25.44 59.51 -15.65
C VAL A 14 -25.59 58.15 -16.35
N ILE A 15 -25.86 58.14 -17.66
CA ILE A 15 -25.97 56.89 -18.44
C ILE A 15 -24.62 56.15 -18.44
N VAL A 16 -23.51 56.86 -18.66
CA VAL A 16 -22.17 56.27 -18.64
C VAL A 16 -21.85 55.68 -17.27
N ILE A 17 -22.14 56.40 -16.18
CA ILE A 17 -21.94 55.92 -14.80
C ILE A 17 -22.79 54.68 -14.53
N ALA A 18 -24.06 54.67 -14.95
CA ALA A 18 -24.95 53.52 -14.79
C ALA A 18 -24.43 52.28 -15.51
N LEU A 19 -23.93 52.43 -16.75
CA LEU A 19 -23.34 51.35 -17.52
C LEU A 19 -22.04 50.82 -16.86
N LEU A 20 -21.18 51.72 -16.38
CA LEU A 20 -19.95 51.33 -15.66
C LEU A 20 -20.28 50.54 -14.39
N ALA A 21 -21.26 51.01 -13.61
CA ALA A 21 -21.69 50.34 -12.38
C ALA A 21 -22.27 48.95 -12.66
N ALA A 22 -23.05 48.78 -13.73
CA ALA A 22 -23.60 47.49 -14.14
C ALA A 22 -22.51 46.51 -14.57
N ALA A 23 -21.52 46.96 -15.35
CA ALA A 23 -20.40 46.14 -15.78
C ALA A 23 -19.57 45.62 -14.59
N LEU A 24 -19.25 46.51 -13.63
CA LEU A 24 -18.47 46.15 -12.43
C LEU A 24 -19.20 45.17 -11.51
N ARG A 25 -20.53 45.24 -11.41
CA ARG A 25 -21.32 44.29 -10.61
C ARG A 25 -21.32 42.89 -11.22
N ARG A 26 -21.41 42.79 -12.54
CA ARG A 26 -21.49 41.53 -13.27
C ARG A 26 -20.21 40.68 -13.16
N GLU A 27 -19.04 41.31 -13.08
CA GLU A 27 -17.77 40.61 -12.86
C GLU A 27 -17.63 40.06 -11.43
N ARG A 28 -18.14 40.79 -10.43
CA ARG A 28 -18.06 40.37 -9.02
C ARG A 28 -18.87 39.10 -8.75
N GLU A 29 -20.04 38.96 -9.37
CA GLU A 29 -20.88 37.77 -9.24
C GLU A 29 -20.20 36.53 -9.82
N ARG A 30 -19.62 36.64 -11.03
CA ARG A 30 -18.87 35.55 -11.68
C ARG A 30 -17.71 35.04 -10.82
N LYS A 31 -16.96 35.95 -10.19
CA LYS A 31 -15.80 35.60 -9.37
C LYS A 31 -16.17 34.85 -8.08
N LEU A 32 -17.40 35.02 -7.57
CA LEU A 32 -17.88 34.28 -6.40
C LEU A 32 -18.32 32.86 -6.78
N ASP A 33 -18.91 32.68 -7.95
CA ASP A 33 -19.30 31.36 -8.46
C ASP A 33 -18.08 30.51 -8.82
N ASP A 34 -17.06 31.09 -9.47
CA ASP A 34 -15.79 30.40 -9.77
C ASP A 34 -15.12 29.89 -8.48
N ARG A 35 -15.09 30.71 -7.43
CA ARG A 35 -14.52 30.31 -6.13
C ARG A 35 -15.28 29.16 -5.48
N ARG A 36 -16.61 29.12 -5.64
CA ARG A 36 -17.43 28.02 -5.11
C ARG A 36 -17.20 26.72 -5.88
N GLN A 37 -17.08 26.80 -7.21
CA GLN A 37 -16.78 25.62 -8.03
C GLN A 37 -15.41 25.03 -7.70
N ILE A 38 -14.36 25.86 -7.65
CA ILE A 38 -13.00 25.41 -7.31
C ILE A 38 -12.96 24.73 -5.93
N ALA A 39 -13.66 25.29 -4.94
CA ALA A 39 -13.73 24.71 -3.59
C ALA A 39 -14.51 23.38 -3.53
N THR A 40 -15.44 23.15 -4.45
CA THR A 40 -16.18 21.88 -4.57
C THR A 40 -15.35 20.85 -5.31
N GLU A 41 -14.72 21.24 -6.42
CA GLU A 41 -13.86 20.38 -7.23
C GLU A 41 -12.68 19.84 -6.41
N HIS A 42 -11.99 20.69 -5.63
CA HIS A 42 -10.93 20.23 -4.72
C HIS A 42 -11.45 19.28 -3.63
N ARG A 43 -12.69 19.46 -3.17
CA ARG A 43 -13.29 18.55 -2.18
C ARG A 43 -13.63 17.20 -2.79
N GLU A 44 -14.17 17.17 -4.01
CA GLU A 44 -14.47 15.95 -4.74
C GLU A 44 -13.18 15.19 -5.10
N GLU A 45 -12.15 15.90 -5.56
CA GLU A 45 -10.84 15.31 -5.85
C GLU A 45 -10.18 14.75 -4.59
N ALA A 46 -10.24 15.47 -3.47
CA ALA A 46 -9.73 14.96 -2.19
C ALA A 46 -10.53 13.73 -1.70
N ALA A 47 -11.85 13.71 -1.88
CA ALA A 47 -12.70 12.59 -1.49
C ALA A 47 -12.40 11.34 -2.34
N SER A 48 -12.25 11.49 -3.66
CA SER A 48 -11.92 10.38 -4.55
C SER A 48 -10.54 9.80 -4.24
N ARG A 49 -9.54 10.65 -4.00
CA ARG A 49 -8.19 10.22 -3.56
C ARG A 49 -8.23 9.49 -2.21
N ARG A 50 -9.01 10.00 -1.24
CA ARG A 50 -9.19 9.33 0.06
C ARG A 50 -9.87 7.97 -0.06
N LEU A 51 -10.85 7.82 -0.95
CA LEU A 51 -11.50 6.54 -1.20
C LEU A 51 -10.56 5.55 -1.90
N GLY A 52 -9.75 6.03 -2.85
CA GLY A 52 -8.70 5.23 -3.48
C GLY A 52 -7.69 4.72 -2.46
N ALA A 53 -7.13 5.62 -1.64
CA ALA A 53 -6.16 5.26 -0.61
C ALA A 53 -6.73 4.28 0.43
N GLN A 54 -7.99 4.44 0.85
CA GLN A 54 -8.63 3.49 1.77
C GLN A 54 -8.82 2.10 1.16
N ARG A 55 -9.18 2.01 -0.13
CA ARG A 55 -9.30 0.72 -0.83
C ARG A 55 -7.95 0.03 -0.95
N GLU A 56 -6.90 0.78 -1.28
CA GLU A 56 -5.54 0.25 -1.37
C GLU A 56 -5.03 -0.23 0.00
N ALA A 57 -5.27 0.55 1.05
CA ALA A 57 -4.93 0.15 2.42
C ALA A 57 -5.66 -1.13 2.83
N ALA A 58 -6.97 -1.23 2.58
CA ALA A 58 -7.74 -2.43 2.88
C ALA A 58 -7.23 -3.67 2.11
N ALA A 59 -6.88 -3.50 0.83
CA ALA A 59 -6.31 -4.59 0.04
C ALA A 59 -4.93 -5.03 0.56
N ALA A 60 -4.09 -4.08 0.98
CA ALA A 60 -2.80 -4.36 1.61
C ALA A 60 -2.97 -5.10 2.95
N ASP A 61 -3.94 -4.70 3.78
CA ASP A 61 -4.25 -5.36 5.04
C ASP A 61 -4.74 -6.80 4.83
N GLU A 62 -5.58 -7.04 3.81
CA GLU A 62 -6.00 -8.39 3.45
C GLU A 62 -4.81 -9.27 3.02
N GLN A 63 -3.90 -8.72 2.20
CA GLN A 63 -2.70 -9.45 1.78
C GLN A 63 -1.79 -9.74 2.97
N ALA A 64 -1.58 -8.78 3.87
CA ALA A 64 -0.79 -8.96 5.08
C ALA A 64 -1.40 -10.04 5.99
N ALA A 65 -2.73 -10.06 6.13
CA ALA A 65 -3.43 -11.08 6.90
C ALA A 65 -3.27 -12.48 6.28
N ARG A 66 -3.33 -12.60 4.95
CA ARG A 66 -3.08 -13.87 4.24
C ARG A 66 -1.65 -14.35 4.43
N ALA A 67 -0.67 -13.47 4.22
CA ALA A 67 0.74 -13.80 4.41
C ALA A 67 1.04 -14.26 5.85
N ARG A 68 0.41 -13.63 6.86
CA ARG A 68 0.54 -14.07 8.26
C ARG A 68 -0.04 -15.47 8.50
N ARG A 69 -1.17 -15.80 7.88
CA ARG A 69 -1.78 -17.14 8.00
C ARG A 69 -0.89 -18.19 7.34
N GLU A 70 -0.39 -17.91 6.13
CA GLU A 70 0.52 -18.82 5.42
C GLU A 70 1.82 -19.04 6.20
N ALA A 71 2.39 -17.98 6.78
CA ALA A 71 3.57 -18.08 7.63
C ALA A 71 3.32 -18.93 8.88
N ALA A 72 2.17 -18.75 9.55
CA ALA A 72 1.80 -19.55 10.71
C ALA A 72 1.62 -21.04 10.34
N GLU A 73 0.95 -21.34 9.22
CA GLU A 73 0.78 -22.71 8.73
C GLU A 73 2.12 -23.36 8.37
N ALA A 74 3.01 -22.62 7.71
CA ALA A 74 4.36 -23.08 7.41
C ALA A 74 5.17 -23.37 8.69
N GLU A 75 5.03 -22.53 9.71
CA GLU A 75 5.68 -22.73 11.01
C GLU A 75 5.16 -23.99 11.72
N GLU A 76 3.84 -24.22 11.72
CA GLU A 76 3.24 -25.42 12.29
C GLU A 76 3.74 -26.69 11.58
N ARG A 77 3.79 -26.67 10.25
CA ARG A 77 4.36 -27.78 9.45
C ARG A 77 5.82 -28.02 9.77
N SER A 78 6.63 -26.96 9.90
CA SER A 78 8.03 -27.07 10.29
C SER A 78 8.20 -27.70 11.68
N ARG A 79 7.39 -27.27 12.66
CA ARG A 79 7.39 -27.85 14.01
C ARG A 79 6.97 -29.32 14.00
N ALA A 80 5.97 -29.69 13.21
CA ALA A 80 5.55 -31.08 13.06
C ALA A 80 6.65 -31.95 12.44
N ALA A 81 7.30 -31.48 11.38
CA ALA A 81 8.41 -32.18 10.75
C ALA A 81 9.59 -32.38 11.70
N LYS A 82 9.96 -31.36 12.49
CA LYS A 82 11.00 -31.47 13.52
C LYS A 82 10.68 -32.54 14.56
N ARG A 83 9.46 -32.56 15.11
CA ARG A 83 9.02 -33.59 16.07
C ARG A 83 9.08 -34.99 15.46
N GLN A 84 8.68 -35.13 14.20
CA GLN A 84 8.74 -36.41 13.50
C GLN A 84 10.18 -36.88 13.30
N GLN A 85 11.09 -35.95 12.96
CA GLN A 85 12.52 -36.25 12.84
C GLN A 85 13.14 -36.65 14.18
N GLU A 86 12.82 -35.95 15.27
CA GLU A 86 13.27 -36.30 16.63
C GLU A 86 12.77 -37.68 17.03
N THR A 87 11.50 -37.98 16.77
CA THR A 87 10.91 -39.29 17.07
C THR A 87 11.58 -40.40 16.24
N ALA A 88 11.78 -40.16 14.94
CA ALA A 88 12.46 -41.11 14.06
C ALA A 88 13.91 -41.36 14.51
N ARG A 89 14.61 -40.30 14.94
CA ARG A 89 15.97 -40.39 15.48
C ARG A 89 16.02 -41.19 16.78
N ALA A 90 15.11 -40.91 17.72
CA ALA A 90 15.01 -41.66 18.97
C ALA A 90 14.74 -43.16 18.73
N HIS A 91 13.86 -43.49 17.78
CA HIS A 91 13.63 -44.89 17.39
C HIS A 91 14.85 -45.53 16.74
N ALA A 92 15.57 -44.80 15.88
CA ALA A 92 16.78 -45.31 15.26
C ALA A 92 17.89 -45.56 16.29
N GLU A 93 18.08 -44.64 17.24
CA GLU A 93 19.05 -44.79 18.34
C GLU A 93 18.68 -46.00 19.23
N HIS A 94 17.42 -46.14 19.61
CA HIS A 94 16.97 -47.28 20.42
C HIS A 94 17.07 -48.63 19.67
N ALA A 95 16.77 -48.64 18.37
CA ALA A 95 16.94 -49.84 17.55
C ALA A 95 18.42 -50.25 17.47
N ALA A 96 19.34 -49.29 17.35
CA ALA A 96 20.77 -49.56 17.33
C ALA A 96 21.31 -50.07 18.68
N GLU A 97 20.73 -49.64 19.81
CA GLU A 97 21.09 -50.12 21.15
C GLU A 97 20.66 -51.58 21.38
N ILE A 98 19.49 -51.98 20.86
CA ILE A 98 18.96 -53.34 21.03
C ILE A 98 19.55 -54.31 20.02
N ASP A 99 19.93 -53.85 18.83
CA ASP A 99 20.40 -54.68 17.73
C ASP A 99 21.68 -55.45 18.14
N PRO A 100 21.60 -56.78 18.38
CA PRO A 100 22.75 -57.58 18.79
C PRO A 100 23.77 -57.74 17.65
N ASP A 101 23.38 -57.45 16.40
CA ASP A 101 24.27 -57.47 15.24
C ASP A 101 24.97 -56.11 15.04
N ALA A 102 24.62 -55.06 15.79
CA ALA A 102 25.26 -53.75 15.71
C ALA A 102 26.71 -53.78 16.22
N GLU A 103 26.99 -54.51 17.30
CA GLU A 103 28.37 -54.68 17.82
C GLU A 103 29.27 -55.45 16.83
N SER A 104 28.69 -56.28 15.95
CA SER A 104 29.46 -57.04 14.94
C SER A 104 29.90 -56.20 13.73
N ARG A 105 29.44 -54.94 13.61
CA ARG A 105 29.83 -54.04 12.50
C ARG A 105 30.93 -53.05 12.85
N ASP A 106 31.17 -52.75 14.12
CA ASP A 106 32.21 -51.80 14.54
C ASP A 106 33.63 -52.39 14.42
N ASP A 107 33.73 -53.73 14.33
CA ASP A 107 34.99 -54.45 14.04
C ASP A 107 35.37 -54.49 12.54
N ARG A 108 34.54 -53.93 11.64
CA ARG A 108 34.81 -53.97 10.19
C ARG A 108 35.67 -52.79 9.72
N ASP A 109 36.94 -52.87 10.12
CA ASP A 109 38.15 -52.47 9.39
C ASP A 109 38.28 -51.02 8.84
N PRO A 110 39.02 -50.12 9.52
CA PRO A 110 39.44 -48.82 8.97
C PRO A 110 40.57 -48.89 7.91
N SER A 111 40.98 -50.06 7.40
CA SER A 111 42.16 -50.18 6.52
C SER A 111 41.94 -49.84 5.04
N THR A 112 40.72 -49.56 4.57
CA THR A 112 40.51 -49.15 3.17
C THR A 112 40.66 -47.64 2.98
N SER A 113 41.86 -47.13 3.25
CA SER A 113 42.35 -45.89 2.66
C SER A 113 42.86 -46.18 1.24
N PRO A 114 42.17 -45.80 0.14
CA PRO A 114 42.85 -45.76 -1.13
C PRO A 114 43.78 -44.56 -1.12
N ARG A 115 45.07 -44.83 -0.90
CA ARG A 115 46.16 -43.99 -1.41
C ARG A 115 45.83 -43.60 -2.85
N ARG A 116 45.50 -42.33 -3.07
CA ARG A 116 45.54 -41.68 -4.38
C ARG A 116 46.41 -40.43 -4.22
N ALA A 117 47.72 -40.62 -4.14
CA ALA A 117 48.61 -40.57 -5.30
C ALA A 117 48.49 -39.21 -6.04
N SER A 118 49.34 -38.28 -5.61
CA SER A 118 50.17 -37.42 -6.45
C SER A 118 49.72 -37.17 -7.89
N ARG A 119 49.36 -35.92 -8.20
CA ARG A 119 49.94 -35.12 -9.29
C ARG A 119 49.44 -33.68 -9.24
#